data_AF-A0A553ZCN1-F1
#
_entry.id   AF-A0A553ZCN1-F1
#
_cell.length_a   1.000
_cell.length_b   1.000
_cell.length_c   1.000
_cell.angle_alpha   90.00
_cell.angle_beta   90.00
_cell.angle_gamma   90.00
#
_symmetry.space_group_name_H-M   'P 1'
#
loop_
_entity.id
_entity.type
_entity.pdbx_description
1 polymer ?
#
loop_
_entity_poly.entity_id
_entity_poly.type
_entity_poly.pdbx_seq_one_letter_code
_entity_poly.pdbx_strand_id
1 'polypeptide(L)' 'MKPITYAQPPVELSMLEWTEPQGEHGCDVCRALAGRREEARRQGDLSRVSDCNVEIRQHPHGRTSRV' A
#
# COMPACT_ATOMS: atom_id res chain seq x y z
N MET A 1 19.01 18.47 -24.17
CA MET A 1 19.67 17.31 -23.54
C MET A 1 19.86 16.20 -24.56
N LYS A 2 21.00 15.51 -24.57
CA LYS A 2 21.16 14.25 -25.31
C LYS A 2 20.66 13.09 -24.43
N PRO A 3 19.83 12.17 -24.93
CA PRO A 3 19.36 11.02 -24.16
C PRO A 3 20.51 10.05 -23.89
N ILE A 4 20.52 9.47 -22.69
CA ILE A 4 21.44 8.39 -22.32
C ILE A 4 20.80 7.07 -22.73
N THR A 5 21.53 6.23 -23.47
CA THR A 5 21.11 4.90 -23.88
C THR A 5 21.94 3.84 -23.17
N TYR A 6 21.26 2.86 -22.57
CA TYR A 6 21.90 1.70 -21.93
C TYR A 6 21.88 0.50 -22.88
N ALA A 7 22.98 -0.25 -22.96
CA ALA A 7 23.14 -1.40 -23.86
C ALA A 7 22.48 -2.69 -23.34
N GLN A 8 22.08 -2.71 -22.08
CA GLN A 8 21.44 -3.86 -21.44
C GLN A 8 19.94 -3.92 -21.77
N PRO A 9 19.37 -5.12 -21.92
CA PRO A 9 17.93 -5.26 -22.11
C PRO A 9 17.17 -4.74 -20.89
N PRO A 10 15.89 -4.34 -21.05
CA PRO A 10 15.05 -3.93 -19.93
C PRO A 10 15.01 -4.97 -18.82
N VAL A 11 15.04 -4.51 -17.56
CA VAL A 11 14.80 -5.37 -16.42
C VAL A 11 13.31 -5.66 -16.35
N GLU A 12 12.93 -6.91 -16.58
CA GLU A 12 11.57 -7.38 -16.41
C GLU A 12 11.29 -7.59 -14.92
N LEU A 13 10.43 -6.75 -14.35
CA LEU A 13 9.91 -6.96 -13.01
C LEU A 13 8.77 -7.98 -13.10
N SER A 14 8.89 -9.08 -12.35
CA SER A 14 7.77 -10.00 -12.21
C SER A 14 6.57 -9.22 -11.63
N MET A 15 5.41 -9.39 -12.26
CA MET A 15 4.15 -8.85 -11.72
C MET A 15 3.82 -9.61 -10.43
N LEU A 16 4.42 -9.17 -9.33
CA LEU A 16 3.98 -9.54 -7.99
C LEU A 16 2.49 -9.19 -7.89
N GLU A 17 1.69 -10.13 -7.43
CA GLU A 17 0.28 -9.89 -7.16
C GLU A 17 0.17 -8.87 -6.03
N TRP A 18 -0.01 -7.59 -6.40
CA TRP A 18 -0.21 -6.50 -5.46
C TRP A 18 -1.61 -6.57 -4.87
N THR A 19 -1.88 -7.63 -4.11
CA THR A 19 -3.14 -7.80 -3.41
C THR A 19 -3.26 -6.71 -2.35
N GLU A 20 -4.45 -6.12 -2.32
CA GLU A 20 -4.76 -5.06 -1.39
C GLU A 20 -4.91 -5.63 0.04
N PRO A 21 -4.25 -5.03 1.05
CA PRO A 21 -4.29 -5.56 2.41
C PRO A 21 -5.68 -5.42 3.02
N GLN A 22 -6.19 -6.46 3.67
CA GLN A 22 -7.51 -6.47 4.31
C GLN A 22 -7.48 -5.91 5.74
N GLY A 23 -6.33 -6.01 6.42
CA GLY A 23 -6.20 -5.70 7.85
C GLY A 23 -6.67 -6.86 8.74
N GLU A 24 -6.31 -6.80 10.03
CA GLU A 24 -6.66 -7.86 10.99
C GLU A 24 -8.12 -7.78 11.41
N HIS A 25 -8.76 -8.95 11.53
CA HIS A 25 -10.14 -9.04 11.97
C HIS A 25 -10.29 -8.57 13.42
N GLY A 26 -11.22 -7.65 13.66
CA GLY A 26 -11.50 -7.12 15.00
C GLY A 26 -10.58 -5.98 15.46
N CYS A 27 -9.61 -5.54 14.65
CA CYS A 27 -8.88 -4.30 14.93
C CYS A 27 -9.63 -3.07 14.43
N ASP A 28 -10.00 -2.18 15.34
CA ASP A 28 -10.71 -0.94 15.01
C ASP A 28 -9.88 0.02 14.15
N VAL A 29 -8.54 0.02 14.30
CA VAL A 29 -7.66 0.83 13.47
C VAL A 29 -7.68 0.34 12.02
N CYS A 30 -7.55 -0.96 11.79
CA CYS A 30 -7.66 -1.53 10.45
C CYS A 30 -9.02 -1.27 9.82
N ARG A 31 -10.10 -1.40 10.61
CA ARG A 31 -11.47 -1.09 10.16
C ARG A 31 -11.61 0.38 9.73
N ALA A 32 -11.06 1.30 10.52
CA ALA A 32 -11.07 2.72 10.20
C ALA A 32 -10.24 3.04 8.94
N LEU A 33 -9.07 2.41 8.77
CA LEU A 33 -8.24 2.56 7.59
C LEU A 33 -8.91 1.99 6.33
N ALA A 34 -9.61 0.86 6.43
CA ALA A 34 -10.40 0.31 5.34
C ALA A 34 -11.51 1.29 4.90
N GLY A 35 -12.24 1.89 5.85
CA GLY A 35 -13.25 2.90 5.55
C GLY A 35 -12.68 4.17 4.89
N ARG A 36 -11.55 4.68 5.41
CA ARG A 36 -10.83 5.83 4.80
C ARG A 36 -10.36 5.54 3.38
N ARG A 37 -9.93 4.30 3.13
CA ARG A 37 -9.51 3.85 1.81
C ARG A 37 -10.67 3.79 0.81
N GLU A 38 -11.84 3.30 1.24
CA GLU A 38 -13.04 3.28 0.40
C GLU A 38 -13.50 4.70 0.04
N GLU A 39 -13.47 5.62 1.01
CA GLU A 39 -13.80 7.02 0.75
C GLU A 39 -12.79 7.67 -0.21
N ALA A 40 -11.50 7.44 -0.01
CA ALA A 40 -10.45 7.91 -0.93
C ALA A 40 -10.65 7.38 -2.36
N ARG A 41 -11.07 6.11 -2.51
CA ARG A 41 -11.45 5.55 -3.81
C ARG A 41 -12.60 6.30 -4.45
N ARG A 42 -13.65 6.59 -3.67
CA ARG A 42 -14.82 7.34 -4.16
C ARG A 42 -14.46 8.75 -4.62
N GLN A 43 -13.49 9.37 -3.97
CA GLN A 43 -12.98 10.70 -4.32
C GLN A 43 -11.94 10.67 -5.45
N GLY A 44 -11.47 9.49 -5.87
CA GLY A 44 -10.40 9.35 -6.87
C GLY A 44 -9.00 9.65 -6.33
N ASP A 45 -8.82 9.78 -5.02
CA ASP A 45 -7.53 10.02 -4.37
C ASP A 45 -6.76 8.70 -4.20
N LEU A 46 -6.13 8.26 -5.28
CA LEU A 46 -5.36 7.00 -5.28
C LEU A 46 -4.07 7.07 -4.42
N SER A 47 -3.53 8.27 -4.19
CA SER A 47 -2.42 8.46 -3.26
C SER A 47 -2.85 8.08 -1.85
N ARG A 48 -4.01 8.56 -1.41
CA ARG A 48 -4.57 8.22 -0.10
C ARG A 48 -4.95 6.75 0.04
N VAL A 49 -5.43 6.12 -1.04
CA VAL A 49 -5.67 4.67 -1.07
C VAL A 49 -4.36 3.92 -0.80
N SER A 50 -3.27 4.33 -1.43
CA SER A 50 -1.94 3.74 -1.21
C SER A 50 -1.46 3.95 0.23
N ASP A 51 -1.61 5.15 0.78
CA ASP A 51 -1.23 5.44 2.18
C ASP A 51 -1.96 4.53 3.17
N CYS A 52 -3.29 4.38 3.02
CA CYS A 52 -4.06 3.46 3.85
C CYS A 52 -3.59 2.01 3.71
N ASN A 53 -3.21 1.57 2.52
CA ASN A 53 -2.66 0.23 2.30
C ASN A 53 -1.30 0.02 2.99
N VAL A 54 -0.44 1.04 2.99
CA VAL A 54 0.82 1.00 3.72
C VAL A 54 0.57 0.95 5.23
N GLU A 55 -0.32 1.80 5.75
CA GLU A 55 -0.67 1.84 7.17
C GLU A 55 -1.24 0.50 7.66
N ILE A 56 -2.15 -0.12 6.90
CA ILE A 56 -2.71 -1.44 7.24
C ILE A 56 -1.61 -2.52 7.28
N ARG A 57 -0.65 -2.51 6.35
CA ARG A 57 0.46 -3.49 6.33
C ARG A 57 1.43 -3.31 7.49
N GLN A 58 1.64 -2.08 7.93
CA GLN A 58 2.58 -1.75 8.99
C GLN A 58 1.95 -1.81 10.39
N HIS A 59 0.62 -1.92 10.48
CA HIS A 59 -0.07 -1.93 11.76
C HIS A 59 0.30 -3.18 12.59
N PRO A 60 0.84 -3.01 13.81
CA PRO A 60 1.28 -4.14 14.62
C PRO A 60 0.09 -4.86 15.28
N HIS A 61 -0.13 -6.13 14.93
CA HIS A 61 -1.18 -6.98 15.54
C HIS A 61 -0.67 -8.04 16.53
N GLY A 62 0.63 -8.08 16.79
CA GLY A 62 1.26 -9.04 17.71
C GLY A 62 2.68 -8.68 18.11
N ARG A 63 3.10 -7.45 17.83
CA ARG A 63 4.33 -6.87 18.36
C ARG A 63 3.89 -5.78 19.32
N THR A 64 4.10 -6.00 20.61
CA THR A 64 4.14 -4.91 21.60
C THR A 64 4.89 -3.75 20.95
N SER A 65 4.20 -2.63 20.75
CA SER A 65 4.79 -1.38 20.29
C SER A 65 6.04 -1.14 21.13
N ARG A 66 7.23 -1.24 20.51
CA ARG A 66 8.46 -0.87 21.21
C ARG A 66 8.39 0.64 21.38
N VAL A 67 8.17 1.03 22.64
CA VAL A 67 8.29 2.40 23.15
C VAL A 67 9.70 2.92 22.87
#